data_AF-A0A9W8MW73-F1
#
_entry.id   AF-A0A9W8MW73-F1
#
_cell.length_a   1.000
_cell.length_b   1.000
_cell.length_c   1.000
_cell.angle_alpha   90.00
_cell.angle_beta   90.00
_cell.angle_gamma   90.00
#
_symmetry.space_group_name_H-M   'P 1'
#
loop_
_entity.id
_entity.type
_entity.pdbx_description
1 polymer ?
#
loop_
_entity_poly.entity_id
_entity_poly.type
_entity_poly.pdbx_seq_one_letter_code
_entity_poly.pdbx_strand_id
1 'polypeptide(L)'
;MSSDTSQTNHSNLFNDPSADITFQSSDGTLFQIHSAALKWTSRGFAVPEDTTLDHTPIPLQESAETLEILFQFIHPREESQNFRQPDLRAMETGLFFRFAEAAEKYVVFGATTSCVLHMHQLVMEHPLEILSHAHKHGYPDLADKVAVHTLGFPDSEAARKLSAPGLLGEWATYVPQPLDGCYLTDA
;
A
#
# COMPACT_ATOMS: atom_id res chain seq x y z
N MET A 1 26.17 -16.29 26.07
CA MET A 1 25.69 -16.51 24.70
C MET A 1 24.26 -17.00 24.83
N SER A 2 23.31 -16.05 24.86
CA SER A 2 21.89 -16.38 24.96
C SER A 2 21.37 -16.58 23.55
N SER A 3 20.99 -17.81 23.24
CA SER A 3 20.19 -18.10 22.05
C SER A 3 18.82 -17.47 22.27
N ASP A 4 18.59 -16.35 21.61
CA ASP A 4 17.28 -15.71 21.56
C ASP A 4 16.42 -16.53 20.60
N THR A 5 15.74 -17.55 21.13
CA THR A 5 14.67 -18.23 20.40
C THR A 5 13.54 -17.23 20.22
N SER A 6 13.58 -16.47 19.12
CA SER A 6 12.42 -15.70 18.67
C SER A 6 11.29 -16.70 18.49
N GLN A 7 10.26 -16.54 19.32
CA GLN A 7 9.03 -17.31 19.18
C GLN A 7 8.46 -16.94 17.81
N THR A 8 8.57 -17.86 16.86
CA THR A 8 8.19 -17.62 15.47
C THR A 8 6.66 -17.57 15.44
N ASN A 9 6.11 -16.36 15.37
CA ASN A 9 4.66 -16.18 15.37
C ASN A 9 4.14 -16.44 13.96
N HIS A 10 3.24 -17.41 13.82
CA HIS A 10 2.49 -17.63 12.59
C HIS A 10 1.22 -16.76 12.61
N SER A 11 0.77 -16.29 11.45
CA SER A 11 -0.53 -15.61 11.35
C SER A 11 -1.64 -16.57 11.75
N ASN A 12 -2.60 -16.10 12.55
CA ASN A 12 -3.77 -16.90 12.91
C ASN A 12 -4.68 -17.18 11.71
N LEU A 13 -4.58 -16.36 10.66
CA LEU A 13 -5.41 -16.43 9.46
C LEU A 13 -4.74 -17.25 8.35
N PHE A 14 -3.41 -17.18 8.25
CA PHE A 14 -2.63 -17.80 7.17
C PHE A 14 -1.57 -18.73 7.75
N ASN A 15 -2.01 -19.89 8.23
CA ASN A 15 -1.17 -20.92 8.85
C ASN A 15 -1.67 -22.32 8.48
N ASP A 16 -1.91 -22.56 7.20
CA ASP A 16 -2.30 -23.87 6.68
C ASP A 16 -1.06 -24.76 6.54
N PRO A 17 -0.96 -25.89 7.26
CA PRO A 17 0.17 -26.81 7.15
C PRO A 17 0.35 -27.44 5.76
N SER A 18 -0.67 -27.37 4.90
CA SER A 18 -0.63 -27.89 3.53
C SER A 18 -0.15 -26.86 2.50
N ALA A 19 0.08 -25.61 2.91
CA ALA A 19 0.62 -24.57 2.06
C ALA A 19 2.05 -24.90 1.57
N ASP A 20 2.34 -24.53 0.33
CA ASP A 20 3.61 -24.78 -0.35
C ASP A 20 4.59 -23.60 -0.29
N ILE A 21 4.15 -22.42 0.19
CA ILE A 21 4.98 -21.23 0.38
C ILE A 21 4.82 -20.70 1.81
N THR A 22 5.93 -20.22 2.37
CA THR A 22 5.94 -19.41 3.59
C THR A 22 6.54 -18.04 3.31
N PHE A 23 5.80 -16.97 3.57
CA PHE A 23 6.33 -15.60 3.61
C PHE A 23 6.64 -15.20 5.05
N GLN A 24 7.60 -14.30 5.22
CA GLN A 24 7.92 -13.66 6.50
C GLN A 24 7.74 -12.14 6.37
N SER A 25 6.97 -11.54 7.25
CA SER A 25 6.86 -10.08 7.35
C SER A 25 8.14 -9.43 7.90
N SER A 26 8.25 -8.11 7.76
CA SER A 26 9.36 -7.34 8.33
C SER A 26 9.45 -7.41 9.86
N ASP A 27 8.33 -7.70 10.53
CA ASP A 27 8.23 -7.88 11.98
C ASP A 27 8.30 -9.36 12.42
N GLY A 28 8.66 -10.27 11.49
CA GLY A 28 9.02 -11.66 11.79
C GLY A 28 7.85 -12.64 11.84
N THR A 29 6.64 -12.23 11.49
CA THR A 29 5.46 -13.10 11.42
C THR A 29 5.48 -13.96 10.15
N LEU A 30 5.18 -15.25 10.29
CA LEU A 30 5.12 -16.20 9.19
C LEU A 30 3.71 -16.37 8.63
N PHE A 31 3.60 -16.40 7.30
CA PHE A 31 2.36 -16.58 6.55
C PHE A 31 2.49 -17.78 5.63
N GLN A 32 1.73 -18.83 5.90
CA GLN A 32 1.68 -20.03 5.08
C GLN A 32 0.54 -19.92 4.06
N ILE A 33 0.89 -19.91 2.78
CA ILE A 33 0.00 -19.56 1.67
C ILE A 33 0.19 -20.53 0.51
N HIS A 34 -0.92 -20.85 -0.17
CA HIS A 34 -0.93 -21.67 -1.38
C HIS A 34 -0.51 -20.84 -2.60
N SER A 35 0.58 -21.22 -3.26
CA SER A 35 1.11 -20.58 -4.47
C SER A 35 0.09 -20.48 -5.61
N ALA A 36 -0.82 -21.45 -5.68
CA ALA A 36 -1.91 -21.48 -6.64
C ALA A 36 -2.82 -20.24 -6.54
N ALA A 37 -3.05 -19.71 -5.34
CA ALA A 37 -3.86 -18.50 -5.14
C ALA A 37 -3.14 -17.26 -5.69
N LEU A 38 -1.82 -17.16 -5.52
CA LEU A 38 -1.00 -16.05 -6.01
C LEU A 38 -1.02 -15.96 -7.53
N LYS A 39 -0.95 -17.11 -8.22
CA LYS A 39 -0.87 -17.21 -9.68
C LYS A 39 -2.02 -16.50 -10.41
N TRP A 40 -3.21 -16.51 -9.81
CA TRP A 40 -4.42 -15.95 -10.43
C TRP A 40 -4.76 -14.55 -9.95
N THR A 41 -4.23 -14.12 -8.80
CA THR A 41 -4.65 -12.87 -8.13
C THR A 41 -3.56 -11.81 -8.07
N SER A 42 -2.30 -12.16 -8.37
CA SER A 42 -1.15 -11.28 -8.22
C SER A 42 -0.07 -11.52 -9.29
N ARG A 43 0.87 -10.57 -9.43
CA ARG A 43 2.04 -10.72 -10.34
C ARG A 43 3.39 -10.30 -9.76
N GLY A 44 3.41 -9.58 -8.65
CA GLY A 44 4.63 -9.00 -8.09
C GLY A 44 5.33 -9.85 -7.03
N PHE A 45 4.75 -10.98 -6.61
CA PHE A 45 5.43 -11.91 -5.71
C PHE A 45 6.49 -12.69 -6.50
N ALA A 46 7.76 -12.48 -6.16
CA ALA A 46 8.85 -13.31 -6.62
C ALA A 46 8.96 -14.54 -5.71
N VAL A 47 8.51 -15.69 -6.21
CA VAL A 47 8.69 -16.97 -5.54
C VAL A 47 9.79 -17.73 -6.29
N PRO A 48 10.99 -17.90 -5.71
CA PRO A 48 12.03 -18.71 -6.33
C PRO A 48 11.58 -20.17 -6.46
N GLU A 49 11.93 -20.83 -7.57
CA GLU A 49 11.54 -22.23 -7.81
C GLU A 49 12.04 -23.16 -6.68
N ASP A 50 13.25 -22.90 -6.16
CA ASP A 50 13.89 -23.69 -5.11
C ASP A 50 13.23 -23.53 -3.73
N THR A 51 12.52 -22.43 -3.48
CA THR A 51 11.93 -22.14 -2.16
C THR A 51 10.76 -23.07 -1.80
N THR A 52 10.13 -23.65 -2.82
CA THR A 52 9.09 -24.66 -2.61
C THR A 52 9.66 -26.00 -2.13
N LEU A 53 10.97 -26.23 -2.27
CA LEU A 53 11.62 -27.50 -1.97
C LEU A 53 12.28 -27.52 -0.58
N ASP A 54 12.74 -26.38 -0.09
CA ASP A 54 13.45 -26.26 1.18
C ASP A 54 12.62 -25.62 2.30
N HIS A 55 11.40 -25.17 2.00
CA HIS A 55 10.48 -24.47 2.90
C HIS A 55 11.11 -23.24 3.58
N THR A 56 12.12 -22.62 2.95
CA THR A 56 12.76 -21.41 3.49
C THR A 56 11.77 -20.23 3.42
N PRO A 57 11.51 -19.51 4.53
CA PRO A 57 10.62 -18.34 4.49
C PRO A 57 11.13 -17.24 3.56
N ILE A 58 10.25 -16.70 2.71
CA ILE A 58 10.55 -15.58 1.81
C ILE A 58 10.33 -14.26 2.57
N PRO A 59 11.37 -13.46 2.84
CA PRO A 59 11.21 -12.20 3.57
C PRO A 59 10.57 -11.13 2.69
N LEU A 60 9.55 -10.48 3.22
CA LEU A 60 8.86 -9.31 2.66
C LEU A 60 9.13 -8.08 3.53
N GLN A 61 8.96 -6.88 2.95
CA GLN A 61 9.30 -5.62 3.62
C GLN A 61 8.13 -5.03 4.42
N GLU A 62 6.95 -5.60 4.26
CA GLU A 62 5.71 -5.13 4.84
C GLU A 62 5.49 -5.78 6.21
N SER A 63 4.82 -5.05 7.11
CA SER A 63 4.46 -5.55 8.43
C SER A 63 3.39 -6.65 8.33
N ALA A 64 3.27 -7.46 9.38
CA ALA A 64 2.26 -8.53 9.44
C ALA A 64 0.85 -8.00 9.17
N GLU A 65 0.51 -6.86 9.78
CA GLU A 65 -0.79 -6.20 9.61
C GLU A 65 -1.11 -5.87 8.14
N THR A 66 -0.13 -5.37 7.37
CA THR A 66 -0.33 -5.03 5.96
C THR A 66 -0.46 -6.29 5.10
N LEU A 67 0.39 -7.29 5.35
CA LEU A 67 0.36 -8.55 4.62
C LEU A 67 -0.91 -9.34 4.89
N GLU A 68 -1.43 -9.34 6.13
CA GLU A 68 -2.67 -10.01 6.46
C GLU A 68 -3.86 -9.44 5.69
N ILE A 69 -3.94 -8.12 5.51
CA ILE A 69 -4.95 -7.48 4.65
C ILE A 69 -4.74 -7.88 3.19
N LEU A 70 -3.49 -7.83 2.70
CA LEU A 70 -3.16 -8.15 1.33
C LEU A 70 -3.51 -9.60 0.95
N PHE A 71 -3.19 -10.55 1.83
CA PHE A 71 -3.45 -11.97 1.59
C PHE A 71 -4.94 -12.32 1.65
N GLN A 72 -5.77 -11.52 2.32
CA GLN A 72 -7.23 -11.63 2.25
C GLN A 72 -7.80 -11.27 0.87
N PHE A 73 -7.08 -10.49 0.05
CA PHE A 73 -7.45 -10.25 -1.35
C PHE A 73 -6.96 -11.35 -2.30
N ILE A 74 -6.02 -12.21 -1.86
CA ILE A 74 -5.41 -13.28 -2.66
C ILE A 74 -6.20 -14.59 -2.52
N HIS A 75 -6.56 -14.98 -1.30
CA HIS A 75 -7.21 -16.26 -1.07
C HIS A 75 -8.71 -16.24 -1.43
N PRO A 76 -9.21 -17.25 -2.17
CA PRO A 76 -10.62 -17.38 -2.49
C PRO A 76 -11.45 -17.68 -1.25
N ARG A 77 -12.71 -17.22 -1.24
CA ARG A 77 -13.65 -17.31 -0.11
C ARG A 77 -13.98 -18.73 0.38
N GLU A 78 -13.62 -19.77 -0.36
CA GLU A 78 -13.96 -21.16 -0.01
C GLU A 78 -12.92 -21.82 0.90
N GLU A 79 -11.63 -21.53 0.70
CA GLU A 79 -10.53 -21.88 1.61
C GLU A 79 -10.59 -21.06 2.91
N SER A 80 -11.25 -19.92 2.78
CA SER A 80 -11.34 -18.87 3.76
C SER A 80 -12.70 -19.03 4.48
N GLN A 81 -12.76 -19.85 5.52
CA GLN A 81 -14.00 -20.17 6.26
C GLN A 81 -14.69 -18.96 6.94
N ASN A 82 -14.39 -17.70 6.56
CA ASN A 82 -15.17 -16.48 6.77
C ASN A 82 -14.56 -15.19 6.17
N PHE A 83 -13.59 -15.24 5.23
CA PHE A 83 -12.93 -14.00 4.85
C PHE A 83 -13.78 -13.20 3.86
N ARG A 84 -14.39 -12.13 4.38
CA ARG A 84 -14.85 -11.02 3.56
C ARG A 84 -13.63 -10.20 3.16
N GLN A 85 -13.67 -9.62 1.97
CA GLN A 85 -12.66 -8.61 1.63
C GLN A 85 -12.68 -7.52 2.71
N PRO A 86 -11.50 -7.10 3.21
CA PRO A 86 -11.41 -6.07 4.24
C PRO A 86 -12.19 -4.82 3.86
N ASP A 87 -12.95 -4.26 4.81
CA ASP A 87 -13.65 -2.99 4.60
C ASP A 87 -12.65 -1.83 4.70
N LEU A 88 -12.22 -1.33 3.55
CA LEU A 88 -11.23 -0.25 3.46
C LEU A 88 -11.69 1.04 4.17
N ARG A 89 -13.01 1.27 4.29
CA ARG A 89 -13.58 2.48 4.92
C ARG A 89 -13.41 2.50 6.43
N ALA A 90 -13.25 1.34 7.05
CA ALA A 90 -13.05 1.19 8.48
C ALA A 90 -11.55 1.16 8.87
N MET A 91 -10.66 1.24 7.87
CA MET A 91 -9.22 1.11 8.05
C MET A 91 -8.63 2.45 8.51
N GLU A 92 -7.64 2.39 9.40
CA GLU A 92 -6.85 3.57 9.77
C GLU A 92 -6.10 4.09 8.53
N THR A 93 -6.06 5.41 8.35
CA THR A 93 -5.55 6.06 7.12
C THR A 93 -4.11 5.66 6.80
N GLY A 94 -3.21 5.68 7.79
CA GLY A 94 -1.82 5.29 7.61
C GLY A 94 -1.65 3.84 7.18
N LEU A 95 -2.41 2.93 7.79
CA LEU A 95 -2.49 1.54 7.38
C LEU A 95 -3.05 1.39 5.95
N PHE A 96 -4.10 2.11 5.59
CA PHE A 96 -4.67 2.09 4.24
C PHE A 96 -3.63 2.45 3.18
N PHE A 97 -2.87 3.53 3.35
CA PHE A 97 -1.85 3.91 2.36
C PHE A 97 -0.66 2.93 2.33
N ARG A 98 -0.23 2.38 3.47
CA ARG A 98 0.79 1.30 3.48
C ARG A 98 0.30 0.06 2.72
N PHE A 99 -0.96 -0.32 2.92
CA PHE A 99 -1.60 -1.41 2.20
C PHE A 99 -1.74 -1.11 0.70
N ALA A 100 -2.14 0.10 0.32
CA ALA A 100 -2.24 0.49 -1.09
C ALA A 100 -0.88 0.40 -1.81
N GLU A 101 0.20 0.85 -1.16
CA GLU A 101 1.56 0.71 -1.72
C GLU A 101 1.98 -0.76 -1.87
N ALA A 102 1.63 -1.61 -0.90
CA ALA A 102 1.89 -3.04 -0.99
C ALA A 102 1.07 -3.71 -2.10
N ALA A 103 -0.21 -3.33 -2.25
CA ALA A 103 -1.09 -3.83 -3.30
C ALA A 103 -0.53 -3.55 -4.70
N GLU A 104 -0.02 -2.33 -4.92
CA GLU A 104 0.65 -1.95 -6.17
C GLU A 104 1.97 -2.71 -6.38
N LYS A 105 2.84 -2.74 -5.36
CA LYS A 105 4.13 -3.44 -5.42
C LYS A 105 3.98 -4.91 -5.80
N TYR A 106 3.00 -5.59 -5.22
CA TYR A 106 2.74 -7.00 -5.49
C TYR A 106 1.71 -7.24 -6.60
N VAL A 107 1.17 -6.16 -7.18
CA VAL A 107 0.19 -6.17 -8.26
C VAL A 107 -0.99 -7.09 -7.92
N VAL A 108 -1.57 -6.92 -6.73
CA VAL A 108 -2.73 -7.71 -6.29
C VAL A 108 -4.00 -7.10 -6.85
N PHE A 109 -4.51 -7.67 -7.94
CA PHE A 109 -5.50 -7.01 -8.82
C PHE A 109 -6.75 -6.51 -8.09
N GLY A 110 -7.32 -7.35 -7.23
CA GLY A 110 -8.51 -7.01 -6.46
C GLY A 110 -8.26 -5.91 -5.42
N ALA A 111 -7.08 -5.91 -4.80
CA ALA A 111 -6.67 -4.92 -3.82
C ALA A 111 -6.42 -3.56 -4.49
N THR A 112 -5.60 -3.54 -5.55
CA THR A 112 -5.30 -2.34 -6.34
C THR A 112 -6.58 -1.64 -6.81
N THR A 113 -7.51 -2.40 -7.43
CA THR A 113 -8.80 -1.85 -7.89
C THR A 113 -9.61 -1.26 -6.73
N SER A 114 -9.68 -1.98 -5.60
CA SER A 114 -10.42 -1.53 -4.42
C SER A 114 -9.83 -0.27 -3.81
N CYS A 115 -8.49 -0.18 -3.74
CA CYS A 115 -7.77 0.99 -3.26
C CYS A 115 -8.06 2.23 -4.11
N VAL A 116 -7.90 2.13 -5.44
CA VAL A 116 -8.14 3.25 -6.36
C VAL A 116 -9.59 3.73 -6.29
N LEU A 117 -10.56 2.81 -6.26
CA LEU A 117 -11.98 3.16 -6.10
C LEU A 117 -12.25 3.87 -4.77
N HIS A 118 -11.61 3.43 -3.69
CA HIS A 118 -11.75 4.10 -2.39
C HIS A 118 -11.06 5.47 -2.38
N MET A 119 -9.88 5.62 -3.00
CA MET A 119 -9.21 6.92 -3.13
C MET A 119 -10.06 7.95 -3.88
N HIS A 120 -10.83 7.53 -4.91
CA HIS A 120 -11.77 8.44 -5.57
C HIS A 120 -12.85 9.02 -4.64
N GLN A 121 -13.14 8.35 -3.52
CA GLN A 121 -14.07 8.79 -2.48
C GLN A 121 -13.39 9.65 -1.41
N LEU A 122 -12.06 9.57 -1.30
CA LEU A 122 -11.25 10.25 -0.27
C LEU A 122 -10.51 11.49 -0.79
N VAL A 123 -10.82 11.94 -2.02
CA VAL A 123 -10.08 13.02 -2.70
C VAL A 123 -10.10 14.35 -1.95
N MET A 124 -11.05 14.57 -1.04
CA MET A 124 -11.13 15.78 -0.22
C MET A 124 -10.38 15.63 1.11
N GLU A 125 -10.36 14.41 1.65
CA GLU A 125 -9.86 14.08 2.98
C GLU A 125 -8.34 13.90 2.98
N HIS A 126 -7.79 13.27 1.94
CA HIS A 126 -6.36 12.93 1.85
C HIS A 126 -5.73 13.31 0.50
N PRO A 127 -5.87 14.55 0.03
CA PRO A 127 -5.55 14.91 -1.35
C PRO A 127 -4.06 14.79 -1.68
N LEU A 128 -3.15 15.11 -0.75
CA LEU A 128 -1.71 15.04 -0.99
C LEU A 128 -1.20 13.60 -1.09
N GLU A 129 -1.64 12.71 -0.19
CA GLU A 129 -1.31 11.29 -0.22
C GLU A 129 -1.85 10.62 -1.49
N ILE A 130 -3.09 10.93 -1.87
CA ILE A 130 -3.71 10.40 -3.08
C ILE A 130 -2.99 10.92 -4.33
N LEU A 131 -2.61 12.21 -4.38
CA LEU A 131 -1.85 12.75 -5.51
C LEU A 131 -0.50 12.03 -5.66
N SER A 132 0.21 11.83 -4.53
CA SER A 132 1.48 11.10 -4.50
C SER A 132 1.34 9.67 -5.02
N HIS A 133 0.32 8.94 -4.55
CA HIS A 133 0.03 7.59 -4.99
C HIS A 133 -0.36 7.54 -6.47
N ALA A 134 -1.30 8.40 -6.89
CA ALA A 134 -1.82 8.44 -8.26
C ALA A 134 -0.72 8.73 -9.28
N HIS A 135 0.15 9.71 -9.00
CA HIS A 135 1.30 10.00 -9.85
C HIS A 135 2.31 8.84 -9.88
N LYS A 136 2.66 8.29 -8.71
CA LYS A 136 3.65 7.20 -8.58
C LYS A 136 3.29 5.95 -9.39
N HIS A 137 2.01 5.58 -9.39
CA HIS A 137 1.53 4.34 -10.01
C HIS A 137 0.83 4.55 -11.36
N GLY A 138 0.78 5.78 -11.86
CA GLY A 138 0.30 6.09 -13.21
C GLY A 138 -1.23 6.11 -13.36
N TYR A 139 -1.92 6.74 -12.41
CA TYR A 139 -3.37 7.01 -12.45
C TYR A 139 -3.66 8.48 -12.79
N PRO A 140 -3.48 8.91 -14.06
CA PRO A 140 -3.60 10.32 -14.45
C PRO A 140 -4.97 10.91 -14.15
N ASP A 141 -6.07 10.17 -14.41
CA ASP A 141 -7.43 10.66 -14.16
C ASP A 141 -7.68 10.94 -12.67
N LEU A 142 -7.11 10.12 -11.77
CA LEU A 142 -7.19 10.33 -10.33
C LEU A 142 -6.28 11.48 -9.90
N ALA A 143 -5.07 11.56 -10.45
CA ALA A 143 -4.13 12.65 -10.19
C ALA A 143 -4.71 14.01 -10.56
N ASP A 144 -5.29 14.15 -11.76
CA ASP A 144 -5.95 15.37 -12.23
C ASP A 144 -7.14 15.74 -11.35
N LYS A 145 -7.96 14.75 -10.99
CA LYS A 145 -9.12 14.96 -10.12
C LYS A 145 -8.71 15.48 -8.74
N VAL A 146 -7.63 14.97 -8.17
CA VAL A 146 -7.22 15.31 -6.80
C VAL A 146 -6.33 16.56 -6.74
N ALA A 147 -5.61 16.90 -7.82
CA ALA A 147 -4.68 18.03 -7.85
C ALA A 147 -5.32 19.35 -7.40
N VAL A 148 -6.55 19.64 -7.83
CA VAL A 148 -7.29 20.85 -7.43
C VAL A 148 -7.49 20.96 -5.91
N HIS A 149 -7.58 19.83 -5.20
CA HIS A 149 -7.78 19.78 -3.77
C HIS A 149 -6.48 19.96 -2.97
N THR A 150 -5.33 19.99 -3.64
CA THR A 150 -4.02 20.21 -3.01
C THR A 150 -3.59 21.68 -2.96
N LEU A 151 -4.27 22.58 -3.69
CA LEU A 151 -3.87 23.98 -3.87
C LEU A 151 -3.88 24.82 -2.58
N GLY A 152 -4.61 24.38 -1.55
CA GLY A 152 -4.69 25.09 -0.27
C GLY A 152 -3.64 24.69 0.76
N PHE A 153 -2.77 23.72 0.45
CA PHE A 153 -1.81 23.19 1.40
C PHE A 153 -0.51 24.00 1.43
N PRO A 154 0.10 24.21 2.60
CA PRO A 154 1.42 24.84 2.69
C PRO A 154 2.49 24.03 1.93
N ASP A 155 3.43 24.72 1.28
CA ASP A 155 4.54 24.10 0.55
C ASP A 155 5.33 23.09 1.39
N SER A 156 5.51 23.37 2.68
CA SER A 156 6.21 22.47 3.61
C SER A 156 5.47 21.16 3.83
N GLU A 157 4.13 21.21 3.83
CA GLU A 157 3.30 20.02 3.96
C GLU A 157 3.26 19.23 2.65
N ALA A 158 3.09 19.93 1.52
CA ALA A 158 3.17 19.33 0.19
C ALA A 158 4.52 18.64 -0.04
N ALA A 159 5.64 19.30 0.26
CA ALA A 159 6.98 18.73 0.12
C ALA A 159 7.19 17.47 0.96
N ARG A 160 6.54 17.37 2.12
CA ARG A 160 6.63 16.17 2.99
C ARG A 160 5.81 15.00 2.45
N LYS A 161 4.67 15.27 1.79
CA LYS A 161 3.71 14.25 1.37
C LYS A 161 3.88 13.81 -0.09
N LEU A 162 4.29 14.73 -0.96
CA LEU A 162 4.57 14.48 -2.38
C LEU A 162 5.97 13.88 -2.55
N SER A 163 6.12 12.65 -2.08
CA SER A 163 7.40 11.92 -2.06
C SER A 163 7.75 11.23 -3.37
N ALA A 164 6.83 11.16 -4.33
CA ALA A 164 7.10 10.59 -5.64
C ALA A 164 8.14 11.43 -6.41
N PRO A 165 9.15 10.81 -7.04
CA PRO A 165 10.18 11.54 -7.79
C PRO A 165 9.57 12.43 -8.88
N GLY A 166 9.98 13.70 -8.94
CA GLY A 166 9.50 14.67 -9.95
C GLY A 166 8.17 15.36 -9.60
N LEU A 167 7.29 14.71 -8.83
CA LEU A 167 5.95 15.20 -8.54
C LEU A 167 5.94 16.57 -7.84
N LEU A 168 6.80 16.81 -6.85
CA LEU A 168 6.83 18.09 -6.15
C LEU A 168 7.13 19.26 -7.10
N GLY A 169 8.00 19.04 -8.09
CA GLY A 169 8.32 20.03 -9.11
C GLY A 169 7.13 20.33 -10.01
N GLU A 170 6.43 19.29 -10.47
CA GLU A 170 5.21 19.45 -11.28
C GLU A 170 4.10 20.16 -10.49
N TRP A 171 3.89 19.75 -9.24
CA TRP A 171 2.93 20.37 -8.34
C TRP A 171 3.22 21.86 -8.11
N ALA A 172 4.48 22.24 -7.90
CA ALA A 172 4.86 23.64 -7.71
C ALA A 172 4.56 24.51 -8.95
N THR A 173 4.58 23.94 -10.16
CA THR A 173 4.16 24.67 -11.38
C THR A 173 2.65 24.78 -11.52
N TYR A 174 1.91 23.87 -10.89
CA TYR A 174 0.45 23.85 -10.90
C TYR A 174 -0.16 24.82 -9.87
N VAL A 175 0.50 25.02 -8.72
CA VAL A 175 0.02 25.90 -7.66
C VAL A 175 0.18 27.37 -8.07
N PRO A 176 -0.89 28.20 -7.94
CA PRO A 176 -0.78 29.63 -8.14
C PRO A 176 0.24 30.23 -7.19
N GLN A 177 1.31 30.81 -7.73
CA GLN A 177 2.28 31.53 -6.92
C GLN A 177 1.61 32.77 -6.31
N PRO A 178 1.77 33.04 -5.00
CA PRO A 178 1.35 34.31 -4.43
C PRO A 178 2.01 35.43 -5.24
N LEU A 179 1.23 36.42 -5.67
CA LEU A 179 1.80 37.62 -6.28
C LEU A 179 2.70 38.28 -5.23
N ASP A 180 4.01 38.19 -5.41
CA ASP A 180 4.98 38.87 -4.55
C ASP A 180 4.68 40.38 -4.54
N GLY A 181 4.28 40.88 -3.36
CA GLY A 181 4.43 42.28 -2.97
C GLY A 181 3.46 43.30 -3.55
N CYS A 182 2.27 43.41 -2.94
CA CYS A 182 1.65 44.72 -2.71
C CYS A 182 1.78 45.08 -1.22
N TYR A 183 3.01 45.30 -0.76
CA TYR A 183 3.21 46.14 0.42
C TYR A 183 3.01 47.59 -0.03
N LEU A 184 1.75 48.05 0.03
CA LEU A 184 1.48 49.48 0.06
C LEU A 184 2.11 50.01 1.36
N THR A 185 3.31 50.57 1.25
CA THR A 185 3.78 51.53 2.24
C THR A 185 2.98 52.81 2.00
N ASP A 186 1.84 52.92 2.69
CA ASP A 186 1.18 54.22 2.85
C ASP A 186 2.08 55.11 3.71
N ALA A 187 2.28 56.32 3.20
CA ALA A 187 3.16 57.37 3.70
C ALA A 187 2.64 58.07 4.98
#